data_AF-A0A9Q8VQT0-F1
#
_entry.id   AF-A0A9Q8VQT0-F1
#
_cell.length_a   1.000
_cell.length_b   1.000
_cell.length_c   1.000
_cell.angle_alpha   90.00
_cell.angle_beta   90.00
_cell.angle_gamma   90.00
#
_symmetry.space_group_name_H-M   'P 1'
#
loop_
_entity.id
_entity.type
_entity.pdbx_description
1 polymer ?
#
loop_
_entity_poly.entity_id
_entity_poly.type
_entity_poly.pdbx_seq_one_letter_code
_entity_poly.pdbx_strand_id
1 'polypeptide(L)'
;MKIIGTENKVNYGVFDGPVEFNHKEFQLLDFFGKEISGFRKRFAFKKFNYIGIITDEFLIGFAAVSLGYVYNVFAYLYHYKDGILFEFDTKGLDNENGLQFPVNPDEYRIQFQKGNSFLNVSKSHSKGKLNVDASLGNKLRFQFQADFGLKSHSPLRVLNPSEPTHWTFTEKCSPLIPNSLELSYKGKPLSFDRKKTTILYDWSGGYLRRETNWYWAAFGAILPNRTSIGANFAALVNETFFSENAFWINRKRKRISRVIFDFSQKDPTKPWKIYDEDGFVNLTFIPEGERKDKMNLIVSKLYFRQFVGKFSGKFRSAEKNVSFSDVYGFTEFHRSIW
;
A
#
# COMPACT_ATOMS: atom_id res chain seq x y z
N MET A 1 -13.23 -17.78 -7.59
CA MET A 1 -12.76 -17.72 -9.00
C MET A 1 -11.25 -17.81 -8.99
N LYS A 2 -10.66 -18.69 -9.81
CA LYS A 2 -9.22 -18.76 -10.02
C LYS A 2 -8.70 -17.51 -10.71
N ILE A 3 -7.52 -17.03 -10.32
CA ILE A 3 -6.87 -15.92 -11.04
C ILE A 3 -6.20 -16.39 -12.33
N ILE A 4 -5.72 -17.64 -12.37
CA ILE A 4 -5.19 -18.28 -13.59
C ILE A 4 -6.24 -19.28 -14.10
N GLY A 5 -6.76 -19.06 -15.29
CA GLY A 5 -7.66 -19.94 -16.00
C GLY A 5 -6.95 -20.98 -16.85
N THR A 6 -7.69 -21.58 -17.78
CA THR A 6 -7.15 -22.54 -18.76
C THR A 6 -6.23 -21.84 -19.76
N GLU A 7 -5.33 -22.61 -20.39
CA GLU A 7 -4.43 -22.10 -21.43
C GLU A 7 -3.57 -20.90 -20.98
N ASN A 8 -3.19 -20.86 -19.70
CA ASN A 8 -2.40 -19.79 -19.10
C ASN A 8 -3.08 -18.39 -19.13
N LYS A 9 -4.38 -18.32 -19.37
CA LYS A 9 -5.13 -17.06 -19.36
C LYS A 9 -5.28 -16.52 -17.95
N VAL A 10 -4.99 -15.24 -17.75
CA VAL A 10 -5.25 -14.56 -16.47
C VAL A 10 -6.66 -13.98 -16.50
N ASN A 11 -7.46 -14.27 -15.48
CA ASN A 11 -8.81 -13.74 -15.34
C ASN A 11 -8.75 -12.30 -14.80
N TYR A 12 -8.38 -11.34 -15.65
CA TYR A 12 -8.30 -9.93 -15.27
C TYR A 12 -9.65 -9.35 -14.83
N GLY A 13 -9.63 -8.39 -13.92
CA GLY A 13 -10.87 -7.78 -13.45
C GLY A 13 -10.76 -7.04 -12.12
N VAL A 14 -11.93 -6.63 -11.66
CA VAL A 14 -12.12 -6.09 -10.30
C VAL A 14 -12.96 -7.07 -9.50
N PHE A 15 -12.54 -7.34 -8.27
CA PHE A 15 -13.11 -8.39 -7.44
C PHE A 15 -13.67 -7.79 -6.15
N ASP A 16 -14.94 -8.08 -5.85
CA ASP A 16 -15.57 -7.73 -4.57
C ASP A 16 -15.64 -8.92 -3.60
N GLY A 17 -15.32 -10.11 -4.10
CA GLY A 17 -15.31 -11.37 -3.35
C GLY A 17 -13.92 -12.00 -3.28
N PRO A 18 -13.78 -13.15 -2.58
CA PRO A 18 -12.52 -13.88 -2.46
C PRO A 18 -12.02 -14.38 -3.82
N VAL A 19 -10.71 -14.57 -3.93
CA VAL A 19 -10.05 -15.06 -5.13
C VAL A 19 -9.23 -16.30 -4.81
N GLU A 20 -9.31 -17.30 -5.67
CA GLU A 20 -8.40 -18.44 -5.58
C GLU A 20 -7.08 -18.03 -6.23
N PHE A 21 -6.08 -17.72 -5.39
CA PHE A 21 -4.80 -17.15 -5.81
C PHE A 21 -3.81 -18.21 -6.31
N ASN A 22 -4.22 -18.97 -7.33
CA ASN A 22 -3.48 -20.07 -7.97
C ASN A 22 -2.28 -19.62 -8.84
N HIS A 23 -1.54 -18.59 -8.40
CA HIS A 23 -0.42 -17.97 -9.12
C HIS A 23 0.69 -18.95 -9.58
N LYS A 24 0.84 -20.09 -8.89
CA LYS A 24 1.82 -21.12 -9.25
C LYS A 24 1.49 -21.81 -10.58
N GLU A 25 0.22 -21.84 -10.98
CA GLU A 25 -0.26 -22.41 -12.25
C GLU A 25 0.10 -21.51 -13.45
N PHE A 26 0.43 -20.24 -13.24
CA PHE A 26 0.80 -19.31 -14.31
C PHE A 26 2.15 -19.68 -14.94
N GLN A 27 2.21 -19.86 -16.25
CA GLN A 27 3.43 -19.97 -17.03
C GLN A 27 3.92 -18.56 -17.40
N LEU A 28 5.01 -18.13 -16.79
CA LEU A 28 5.64 -16.85 -17.13
C LEU A 28 6.42 -17.01 -18.43
N LEU A 29 6.19 -16.16 -19.41
CA LEU A 29 6.83 -16.25 -20.72
C LEU A 29 7.80 -15.07 -20.94
N ASP A 30 8.93 -15.36 -21.58
CA ASP A 30 9.85 -14.33 -22.06
C ASP A 30 9.34 -13.63 -23.33
N PHE A 31 10.14 -12.71 -23.87
CA PHE A 31 9.79 -11.93 -25.06
C PHE A 31 9.46 -12.81 -26.29
N PHE A 32 10.04 -14.00 -26.39
CA PHE A 32 9.83 -14.93 -27.51
C PHE A 32 8.79 -15.99 -27.21
N GLY A 33 8.06 -15.87 -26.09
CA GLY A 33 7.04 -16.84 -25.69
C GLY A 33 7.59 -18.11 -25.05
N LYS A 34 8.88 -18.17 -24.69
CA LYS A 34 9.46 -19.32 -24.01
C LYS A 34 9.23 -19.23 -22.51
N GLU A 35 8.90 -20.36 -21.88
CA GLU A 35 8.65 -20.39 -20.44
C GLU A 35 9.91 -20.05 -19.63
N ILE A 36 9.74 -19.12 -18.68
CA ILE A 36 10.66 -18.80 -17.61
C ILE A 36 10.29 -19.64 -16.39
N SER A 37 11.22 -20.48 -15.92
CA SER A 37 11.00 -21.39 -14.80
C SER A 37 12.06 -21.24 -13.70
N GLY A 38 11.91 -22.00 -12.61
CA GLY A 38 12.87 -22.08 -11.50
C GLY A 38 13.14 -20.73 -10.82
N PHE A 39 14.43 -20.46 -10.52
CA PHE A 39 14.84 -19.23 -9.83
C PHE A 39 14.50 -17.96 -10.61
N ARG A 40 14.55 -17.99 -11.95
CA ARG A 40 14.19 -16.81 -12.76
C ARG A 40 12.74 -16.42 -12.56
N LYS A 41 11.82 -17.40 -12.55
CA LYS A 41 10.40 -17.18 -12.27
C LYS A 41 10.18 -16.71 -10.83
N ARG A 42 10.87 -17.31 -9.86
CA ARG A 42 10.84 -16.88 -8.45
C ARG A 42 11.27 -15.41 -8.31
N PHE A 43 12.37 -15.02 -8.96
CA PHE A 43 12.92 -13.67 -8.88
C PHE A 43 12.08 -12.62 -9.61
N ALA A 44 11.26 -13.03 -10.59
CA ALA A 44 10.33 -12.14 -11.27
C ALA A 44 9.10 -11.79 -10.42
N PHE A 45 8.70 -12.66 -9.48
CA PHE A 45 7.54 -12.43 -8.63
C PHE A 45 7.86 -11.47 -7.49
N LYS A 46 7.10 -10.37 -7.38
CA LYS A 46 7.27 -9.34 -6.35
C LYS A 46 6.04 -9.29 -5.45
N LYS A 47 6.26 -8.95 -4.17
CA LYS A 47 5.22 -8.82 -3.15
C LYS A 47 5.48 -7.60 -2.29
N PHE A 48 4.42 -6.87 -2.01
CA PHE A 48 4.44 -5.66 -1.19
C PHE A 48 3.28 -5.73 -0.23
N ASN A 49 3.53 -5.44 1.05
CA ASN A 49 2.48 -5.09 2.00
C ASN A 49 2.89 -3.80 2.69
N TYR A 50 2.15 -2.73 2.44
CA TYR A 50 2.31 -1.44 3.08
C TYR A 50 1.09 -1.14 3.94
N ILE A 51 1.34 -0.65 5.15
CA ILE A 51 0.28 -0.25 6.07
C ILE A 51 0.69 1.09 6.68
N GLY A 52 -0.27 2.01 6.73
CA GLY A 52 -0.11 3.30 7.39
C GLY A 52 -1.03 3.40 8.60
N ILE A 53 -0.53 3.90 9.73
CA ILE A 53 -1.32 4.31 10.89
C ILE A 53 -1.29 5.84 10.93
N ILE A 54 -2.46 6.47 10.86
CA ILE A 54 -2.61 7.93 10.85
C ILE A 54 -3.37 8.31 12.12
N THR A 55 -2.75 9.14 12.98
CA THR A 55 -3.38 9.72 14.18
C THR A 55 -3.46 11.24 14.06
N ASP A 56 -3.87 11.93 15.12
CA ASP A 56 -3.86 13.40 15.18
C ASP A 56 -2.52 14.02 15.62
N GLU A 57 -1.57 13.21 16.09
CA GLU A 57 -0.25 13.68 16.54
C GLU A 57 0.91 13.18 15.66
N PHE A 58 0.75 12.00 15.06
CA PHE A 58 1.80 11.37 14.28
C PHE A 58 1.26 10.39 13.24
N LEU A 59 2.16 9.97 12.36
CA LEU A 59 1.91 8.99 11.33
C LEU A 59 3.02 7.94 11.34
N ILE A 60 2.64 6.67 11.16
CA ILE A 60 3.56 5.55 11.02
C ILE A 60 3.32 4.91 9.67
N GLY A 61 4.37 4.83 8.85
CA GLY A 61 4.37 4.02 7.63
C GLY A 61 5.29 2.82 7.81
N PHE A 62 4.85 1.63 7.42
CA PHE A 62 5.69 0.44 7.43
C PHE A 62 5.35 -0.51 6.29
N ALA A 63 6.36 -1.25 5.85
CA ALA A 63 6.20 -2.23 4.78
C ALA A 63 7.04 -3.48 4.97
N ALA A 64 6.51 -4.58 4.45
CA ALA A 64 7.29 -5.77 4.11
C ALA A 64 7.29 -5.94 2.58
N VAL A 65 8.48 -6.06 2.00
CA VAL A 65 8.71 -6.17 0.57
C VAL A 65 9.54 -7.41 0.30
N SER A 66 9.11 -8.21 -0.67
CA SER A 66 9.85 -9.39 -1.16
C SER A 66 10.00 -9.25 -2.67
N LEU A 67 11.25 -9.13 -3.11
CA LEU A 67 11.61 -9.00 -4.53
C LEU A 67 11.96 -10.36 -5.15
N GLY A 68 11.75 -11.46 -4.43
CA GLY A 68 12.06 -12.84 -4.85
C GLY A 68 13.50 -13.26 -4.60
N TYR A 69 14.44 -12.31 -4.56
CA TYR A 69 15.86 -12.53 -4.25
C TYR A 69 16.35 -11.77 -3.00
N VAL A 70 15.79 -10.59 -2.74
CA VAL A 70 16.04 -9.77 -1.55
C VAL A 70 14.71 -9.32 -0.97
N TYR A 71 14.62 -9.31 0.34
CA TYR A 71 13.54 -8.64 1.04
C TYR A 71 13.99 -7.29 1.60
N ASN A 72 13.03 -6.40 1.79
CA ASN A 72 13.20 -5.17 2.55
C ASN A 72 12.03 -5.01 3.51
N VAL A 73 12.33 -4.73 4.78
CA VAL A 73 11.34 -4.37 5.80
C VAL A 73 11.73 -3.02 6.35
N PHE A 74 10.83 -2.06 6.26
CA PHE A 74 11.06 -0.71 6.77
C PHE A 74 9.86 -0.20 7.56
N ALA A 75 10.13 0.74 8.46
CA ALA A 75 9.12 1.51 9.16
C ALA A 75 9.65 2.89 9.51
N TYR A 76 8.77 3.85 9.70
CA TYR A 76 9.13 5.15 10.23
C TYR A 76 8.00 5.74 11.07
N LEU A 77 8.37 6.58 12.04
CA LEU A 77 7.45 7.38 12.85
C LEU A 77 7.70 8.85 12.53
N TYR A 78 6.68 9.51 12.00
CA TYR A 78 6.67 10.94 11.70
C TYR A 78 5.75 11.65 12.70
N HIS A 79 6.29 12.51 13.54
CA HIS A 79 5.52 13.39 14.42
C HIS A 79 5.23 14.69 13.68
N TYR A 80 3.98 15.14 13.67
CA TYR A 80 3.59 16.24 12.77
C TYR A 80 4.30 17.56 13.08
N LYS A 81 4.72 17.76 14.33
CA LYS A 81 5.48 18.94 14.74
C LYS A 81 6.99 18.76 14.62
N ASP A 82 7.50 17.59 14.96
CA ASP A 82 8.94 17.37 15.15
C ASP A 82 9.60 16.64 13.97
N GLY A 83 8.82 16.24 12.97
CA GLY A 83 9.30 15.51 11.80
C GLY A 83 9.55 14.03 12.08
N ILE A 84 10.52 13.45 11.37
CA ILE A 84 10.88 12.03 11.51
C ILE A 84 11.56 11.80 12.87
N LEU A 85 10.90 11.04 13.75
CA LEU A 85 11.45 10.64 15.06
C LEU A 85 12.19 9.30 15.00
N PHE A 86 11.86 8.45 14.04
CA PHE A 86 12.42 7.10 13.93
C PHE A 86 12.34 6.59 12.50
N GLU A 87 13.40 5.90 12.08
CA GLU A 87 13.41 5.07 10.88
C GLU A 87 14.04 3.72 11.19
N PHE A 88 13.44 2.68 10.62
CA PHE A 88 13.95 1.32 10.56
C PHE A 88 14.00 0.94 9.08
N ASP A 89 15.14 0.47 8.60
CA ASP A 89 15.26 -0.10 7.26
C ASP A 89 16.18 -1.30 7.36
N THR A 90 15.69 -2.46 6.92
CA THR A 90 16.52 -3.64 6.86
C THR A 90 16.30 -4.43 5.59
N LYS A 91 17.40 -4.97 5.08
CA LYS A 91 17.44 -5.78 3.88
C LYS A 91 18.08 -7.13 4.20
N GLY A 92 17.73 -8.16 3.43
CA GLY A 92 18.28 -9.49 3.58
C GLY A 92 17.93 -10.38 2.39
N LEU A 93 18.51 -11.58 2.34
CA LEU A 93 18.21 -12.57 1.30
C LEU A 93 16.78 -13.09 1.45
N ASP A 94 16.06 -13.17 0.34
CA ASP A 94 14.68 -13.67 0.29
C ASP A 94 14.64 -15.20 0.18
N ASN A 95 15.14 -15.86 1.22
CA ASN A 95 15.15 -17.31 1.40
C ASN A 95 14.20 -17.78 2.51
N GLU A 96 13.24 -16.93 2.88
CA GLU A 96 12.20 -17.20 3.90
C GLU A 96 12.70 -17.33 5.35
N ASN A 97 14.00 -17.21 5.60
CA ASN A 97 14.56 -17.24 6.97
C ASN A 97 14.31 -15.94 7.74
N GLY A 98 14.51 -14.78 7.10
CA GLY A 98 14.35 -13.47 7.73
C GLY A 98 12.96 -12.87 7.57
N LEU A 99 12.28 -13.18 6.45
CA LEU A 99 10.93 -12.74 6.13
C LEU A 99 10.15 -13.91 5.52
N GLN A 100 9.12 -14.36 6.23
CA GLN A 100 8.10 -15.24 5.69
C GLN A 100 6.96 -14.39 5.16
N PHE A 101 6.69 -14.47 3.87
CA PHE A 101 5.64 -13.69 3.22
C PHE A 101 4.84 -14.60 2.26
N PRO A 102 3.82 -15.31 2.78
CA PRO A 102 2.94 -16.17 1.98
C PRO A 102 2.20 -15.40 0.88
N VAL A 103 2.00 -16.06 -0.26
CA VAL A 103 1.36 -15.47 -1.44
C VAL A 103 -0.13 -15.82 -1.47
N ASN A 104 -0.91 -15.08 -0.70
CA ASN A 104 -2.37 -15.18 -0.71
C ASN A 104 -2.93 -13.82 -0.25
N PRO A 105 -3.71 -13.12 -1.09
CA PRO A 105 -4.28 -11.84 -0.69
C PRO A 105 -5.44 -12.00 0.28
N ASP A 106 -6.14 -13.13 0.37
CA ASP A 106 -7.31 -13.30 1.27
C ASP A 106 -6.91 -13.66 2.70
N GLU A 107 -5.91 -14.53 2.84
CA GLU A 107 -5.53 -15.18 4.10
C GLU A 107 -4.00 -15.31 4.18
N TYR A 108 -3.36 -14.61 5.12
CA TYR A 108 -1.91 -14.71 5.28
C TYR A 108 -1.43 -14.37 6.68
N ARG A 109 -0.19 -14.80 6.95
CA ARG A 109 0.63 -14.37 8.09
C ARG A 109 2.03 -14.00 7.59
N ILE A 110 2.34 -12.72 7.56
CA ILE A 110 3.70 -12.22 7.32
C ILE A 110 4.45 -12.24 8.64
N GLN A 111 5.66 -12.78 8.65
CA GLN A 111 6.52 -12.82 9.83
C GLN A 111 7.93 -12.40 9.44
N PHE A 112 8.43 -11.36 10.09
CA PHE A 112 9.80 -10.88 9.95
C PHE A 112 10.50 -10.92 11.31
N GLN A 113 11.74 -11.38 11.32
CA GLN A 113 12.61 -11.39 12.50
C GLN A 113 14.05 -11.07 12.11
N LYS A 114 14.68 -10.10 12.80
CA LYS A 114 16.12 -9.84 12.70
C LYS A 114 16.66 -9.27 14.01
N GLY A 115 17.54 -10.02 14.67
CA GLY A 115 17.95 -9.69 16.04
C GLY A 115 16.73 -9.58 16.95
N ASN A 116 16.60 -8.48 17.68
CA ASN A 116 15.44 -8.21 18.55
C ASN A 116 14.27 -7.52 17.82
N SER A 117 14.40 -7.24 16.52
CA SER A 117 13.34 -6.58 15.75
C SER A 117 12.43 -7.59 15.07
N PHE A 118 11.12 -7.37 15.13
CA PHE A 118 10.12 -8.22 14.50
C PHE A 118 8.93 -7.44 13.96
N LEU A 119 8.26 -8.03 12.97
CA LEU A 119 6.99 -7.57 12.41
C LEU A 119 6.13 -8.80 12.09
N ASN A 120 4.94 -8.86 12.68
CA ASN A 120 3.92 -9.85 12.38
C ASN A 120 2.68 -9.14 11.83
N VAL A 121 2.21 -9.56 10.65
CA VAL A 121 0.93 -9.11 10.07
C VAL A 121 0.10 -10.35 9.79
N SER A 122 -1.08 -10.46 10.38
CA SER A 122 -2.04 -11.52 10.05
C SER A 122 -3.32 -10.92 9.50
N LYS A 123 -3.75 -11.42 8.35
CA LYS A 123 -5.00 -11.00 7.71
C LYS A 123 -5.84 -12.22 7.40
N SER A 124 -7.13 -12.10 7.69
CA SER A 124 -8.12 -13.12 7.38
C SER A 124 -9.44 -12.47 6.98
N HIS A 125 -9.77 -12.51 5.69
CA HIS A 125 -11.06 -12.02 5.22
C HIS A 125 -12.22 -12.90 5.69
N SER A 126 -12.02 -14.22 5.80
CA SER A 126 -13.03 -15.14 6.32
C SER A 126 -13.43 -14.82 7.76
N LYS A 127 -12.45 -14.41 8.59
CA LYS A 127 -12.70 -13.94 9.97
C LYS A 127 -12.97 -12.44 10.06
N GLY A 128 -12.80 -11.70 8.96
CA GLY A 128 -12.93 -10.26 8.89
C GLY A 128 -11.94 -9.51 9.78
N LYS A 129 -10.67 -9.93 9.84
CA LYS A 129 -9.66 -9.35 10.76
C LYS A 129 -8.35 -9.01 10.07
N LEU A 130 -7.73 -7.92 10.54
CA LEU A 130 -6.34 -7.56 10.33
C LEU A 130 -5.69 -7.31 11.70
N ASN A 131 -4.63 -8.04 12.00
CA ASN A 131 -3.84 -7.83 13.23
C ASN A 131 -2.39 -7.56 12.88
N VAL A 132 -1.81 -6.59 13.57
CA VAL A 132 -0.40 -6.22 13.42
C VAL A 132 0.25 -6.17 14.79
N ASP A 133 1.47 -6.67 14.86
CA ASP A 133 2.29 -6.72 16.06
C ASP A 133 3.77 -6.54 15.66
N ALA A 134 4.39 -5.42 16.03
CA ALA A 134 5.76 -5.10 15.65
C ALA A 134 6.57 -4.41 16.76
N SER A 135 7.85 -4.78 16.87
CA SER A 135 8.86 -4.09 17.69
C SER A 135 10.11 -3.90 16.84
N LEU A 136 10.49 -2.67 16.55
CA LEU A 136 11.53 -2.33 15.58
C LEU A 136 12.63 -1.49 16.22
N GLY A 137 13.87 -1.95 16.09
CA GLY A 137 15.06 -1.28 16.59
C GLY A 137 15.09 -1.06 18.11
N ASN A 138 14.33 -1.85 18.89
CA ASN A 138 14.08 -1.64 20.33
C ASN A 138 13.60 -0.23 20.68
N LYS A 139 13.03 0.49 19.70
CA LYS A 139 12.61 1.89 19.86
C LYS A 139 11.13 2.06 19.54
N LEU A 140 10.66 1.56 18.41
CA LEU A 140 9.26 1.70 18.01
C LEU A 140 8.52 0.38 18.23
N ARG A 141 7.43 0.42 19.00
CA ARG A 141 6.54 -0.71 19.25
C ARG A 141 5.13 -0.31 18.88
N PHE A 142 4.47 -1.12 18.07
CA PHE A 142 3.07 -0.93 17.74
C PHE A 142 2.32 -2.25 17.63
N GLN A 143 1.07 -2.25 18.09
CA GLN A 143 0.16 -3.38 17.98
C GLN A 143 -1.25 -2.87 17.75
N PHE A 144 -1.97 -3.46 16.80
CA PHE A 144 -3.37 -3.14 16.57
C PHE A 144 -4.17 -4.33 16.07
N GLN A 145 -5.48 -4.25 16.26
CA GLN A 145 -6.47 -5.12 15.62
C GLN A 145 -7.51 -4.24 14.94
N ALA A 146 -7.90 -4.60 13.72
CA ALA A 146 -8.94 -3.92 12.96
C ALA A 146 -9.87 -4.93 12.29
N ASP A 147 -11.14 -4.57 12.16
CA ASP A 147 -12.06 -5.33 11.32
C ASP A 147 -11.69 -5.11 9.86
N PHE A 148 -11.61 -6.20 9.09
CA PHE A 148 -11.30 -6.14 7.67
C PHE A 148 -11.95 -7.28 6.87
N GLY A 149 -13.27 -7.22 6.75
CA GLY A 149 -14.05 -8.11 5.90
C GLY A 149 -14.32 -7.51 4.51
N LEU A 150 -14.34 -8.36 3.48
CA LEU A 150 -14.64 -7.96 2.09
C LEU A 150 -15.97 -7.20 1.99
N LYS A 151 -17.05 -7.77 2.55
CA LYS A 151 -18.39 -7.17 2.50
C LYS A 151 -18.52 -5.91 3.35
N SER A 152 -17.81 -5.84 4.48
CA SER A 152 -17.96 -4.72 5.43
C SER A 152 -17.13 -3.50 5.06
N HIS A 153 -16.01 -3.68 4.35
CA HIS A 153 -15.06 -2.59 4.04
C HIS A 153 -14.90 -2.32 2.54
N SER A 154 -15.41 -3.20 1.67
CA SER A 154 -15.37 -3.03 0.21
C SER A 154 -13.97 -2.64 -0.30
N PRO A 155 -12.90 -3.43 -0.01
CA PRO A 155 -11.57 -3.10 -0.50
C PRO A 155 -11.54 -3.02 -2.03
N LEU A 156 -10.67 -2.17 -2.59
CA LEU A 156 -10.41 -2.13 -4.01
C LEU A 156 -9.47 -3.28 -4.36
N ARG A 157 -9.97 -4.28 -5.08
CA ARG A 157 -9.18 -5.45 -5.50
C ARG A 157 -9.14 -5.53 -7.00
N VAL A 158 -7.94 -5.54 -7.56
CA VAL A 158 -7.75 -5.43 -9.01
C VAL A 158 -6.69 -6.40 -9.48
N LEU A 159 -6.99 -7.16 -10.54
CA LEU A 159 -6.03 -7.97 -11.28
C LEU A 159 -5.86 -7.38 -12.67
N ASN A 160 -4.66 -6.89 -12.96
CA ASN A 160 -4.33 -6.26 -14.23
C ASN A 160 -3.16 -6.95 -14.94
N PRO A 161 -3.09 -6.85 -16.27
CA PRO A 161 -1.84 -7.07 -16.97
C PRO A 161 -0.86 -5.97 -16.59
N SER A 162 0.37 -6.36 -16.30
CA SER A 162 1.47 -5.40 -16.10
C SER A 162 2.22 -5.21 -17.41
N GLU A 163 2.51 -6.28 -18.15
CA GLU A 163 2.99 -6.30 -19.54
C GLU A 163 2.42 -7.57 -20.22
N PRO A 164 2.57 -7.82 -21.53
CA PRO A 164 1.85 -8.90 -22.21
C PRO A 164 1.93 -10.29 -21.56
N THR A 165 3.03 -10.61 -20.86
CA THR A 165 3.25 -11.90 -20.21
C THR A 165 3.25 -11.82 -18.68
N HIS A 166 2.76 -10.71 -18.12
CA HIS A 166 2.91 -10.37 -16.70
C HIS A 166 1.61 -9.79 -16.15
N TRP A 167 1.45 -9.86 -14.84
CA TRP A 167 0.24 -9.40 -14.17
C TRP A 167 0.52 -9.00 -12.74
N THR A 168 -0.30 -8.10 -12.21
CA THR A 168 -0.27 -7.71 -10.81
C THR A 168 -1.66 -7.74 -10.23
N PHE A 169 -1.79 -8.34 -9.05
CA PHE A 169 -2.97 -8.21 -8.19
C PHE A 169 -2.69 -7.19 -7.10
N THR A 170 -3.64 -6.29 -6.85
CA THR A 170 -3.57 -5.37 -5.71
C THR A 170 -4.85 -5.40 -4.89
N GLU A 171 -4.70 -5.12 -3.60
CA GLU A 171 -5.80 -4.92 -2.66
C GLU A 171 -5.51 -3.68 -1.81
N LYS A 172 -6.38 -2.67 -1.92
CA LYS A 172 -6.25 -1.41 -1.21
C LYS A 172 -7.51 -1.13 -0.39
N CYS A 173 -7.36 -0.63 0.83
CA CYS A 173 -8.50 -0.22 1.64
C CYS A 173 -8.13 0.95 2.55
N SER A 174 -8.95 1.99 2.55
CA SER A 174 -8.84 3.10 3.50
C SER A 174 -10.20 3.79 3.67
N PRO A 175 -10.60 4.17 4.90
CA PRO A 175 -9.91 3.92 6.16
C PRO A 175 -10.41 2.61 6.79
N LEU A 176 -9.49 1.83 7.35
CA LEU A 176 -9.80 0.89 8.42
C LEU A 176 -9.77 1.66 9.76
N ILE A 177 -10.62 1.26 10.70
CA ILE A 177 -10.65 1.83 12.05
C ILE A 177 -10.17 0.75 13.02
N PRO A 178 -9.10 0.99 13.80
CA PRO A 178 -8.62 -0.01 14.76
C PRO A 178 -9.61 -0.18 15.92
N ASN A 179 -9.87 -1.44 16.28
CA ASN A 179 -10.58 -1.82 17.49
C ASN A 179 -9.68 -1.64 18.73
N SER A 180 -8.37 -1.83 18.56
CA SER A 180 -7.33 -1.56 19.55
C SER A 180 -6.09 -1.00 18.86
N LEU A 181 -5.36 -0.12 19.54
CA LEU A 181 -4.08 0.39 19.06
C LEU A 181 -3.19 0.79 20.25
N GLU A 182 -2.05 0.14 20.37
CA GLU A 182 -1.01 0.46 21.35
C GLU A 182 0.25 0.88 20.63
N LEU A 183 0.82 2.02 21.04
CA LEU A 183 1.98 2.63 20.42
C LEU A 183 2.94 3.12 21.49
N SER A 184 4.22 2.79 21.34
CA SER A 184 5.27 3.38 22.18
C SER A 184 6.55 3.64 21.39
N TYR A 185 7.25 4.69 21.81
CA TYR A 185 8.53 5.11 21.26
C TYR A 185 9.55 5.27 22.40
N LYS A 186 10.71 4.62 22.27
CA LYS A 186 11.77 4.55 23.29
C LYS A 186 11.23 4.14 24.68
N GLY A 187 10.34 3.15 24.69
CA GLY A 187 9.72 2.62 25.91
C GLY A 187 8.64 3.50 26.54
N LYS A 188 8.31 4.66 25.95
CA LYS A 188 7.25 5.55 26.42
C LYS A 188 6.01 5.43 25.54
N PRO A 189 4.81 5.22 26.11
CA PRO A 189 3.56 5.28 25.35
C PRO A 189 3.41 6.61 24.61
N LEU A 190 2.93 6.56 23.37
CA LEU A 190 2.58 7.76 22.60
C LEU A 190 1.13 8.16 22.89
N SER A 191 0.87 9.44 23.13
CA SER A 191 -0.47 10.00 23.33
C SER A 191 -1.07 10.44 22.01
N PHE A 192 -2.34 10.12 21.77
CA PHE A 192 -3.10 10.48 20.56
C PHE A 192 -4.60 10.20 20.78
N ASP A 193 -5.46 10.81 19.98
CA ASP A 193 -6.90 10.52 19.99
C ASP A 193 -7.22 9.29 19.15
N ARG A 194 -7.57 8.19 19.82
CA ARG A 194 -8.02 6.95 19.18
C ARG A 194 -9.23 7.17 18.27
N LYS A 195 -10.10 8.14 18.54
CA LYS A 195 -11.29 8.43 17.70
C LYS A 195 -10.97 9.12 16.39
N LYS A 196 -9.74 9.62 16.23
CA LYS A 196 -9.23 10.22 14.99
C LYS A 196 -8.23 9.30 14.27
N THR A 197 -8.04 8.09 14.78
CA THR A 197 -7.08 7.15 14.22
C THR A 197 -7.68 6.39 13.05
N THR A 198 -6.94 6.31 11.96
CA THR A 198 -7.26 5.44 10.83
C THR A 198 -6.05 4.63 10.40
N ILE A 199 -6.34 3.51 9.73
CA ILE A 199 -5.35 2.65 9.12
C ILE A 199 -5.63 2.61 7.63
N LEU A 200 -4.59 2.76 6.81
CA LEU A 200 -4.65 2.41 5.39
C LEU A 200 -3.96 1.08 5.16
N TYR A 201 -4.49 0.31 4.24
CA TYR A 201 -4.00 -1.00 3.89
C TYR A 201 -3.69 -1.08 2.40
N ASP A 202 -2.53 -1.62 2.09
CA ASP A 202 -2.07 -1.87 0.73
C ASP A 202 -1.35 -3.23 0.66
N TRP A 203 -1.84 -4.10 -0.21
CA TRP A 203 -1.15 -5.32 -0.61
C TRP A 203 -1.06 -5.40 -2.12
N SER A 204 0.08 -5.86 -2.62
CA SER A 204 0.31 -6.09 -4.05
C SER A 204 1.16 -7.34 -4.25
N GLY A 205 0.84 -8.13 -5.28
CA GLY A 205 1.58 -9.33 -5.62
C GLY A 205 1.42 -9.70 -7.09
N GLY A 206 2.53 -10.06 -7.74
CA GLY A 206 2.51 -10.44 -9.14
C GLY A 206 3.87 -10.42 -9.81
N TYR A 207 3.85 -10.55 -11.13
CA TYR A 207 4.99 -10.35 -12.01
C TYR A 207 4.89 -8.92 -12.54
N LEU A 208 5.73 -8.01 -12.00
CA LEU A 208 5.74 -6.61 -12.42
C LEU A 208 6.69 -6.41 -13.60
N ARG A 209 6.51 -5.31 -14.34
CA ARG A 209 7.47 -4.88 -15.37
C ARG A 209 8.86 -4.72 -14.77
N ARG A 210 9.89 -5.05 -15.54
CA ARG A 210 11.30 -4.81 -15.16
C ARG A 210 11.55 -3.37 -14.75
N GLU A 211 11.10 -2.41 -15.56
CA GLU A 211 11.01 -1.01 -15.17
C GLU A 211 9.62 -0.74 -14.62
N THR A 212 9.53 -0.42 -13.34
CA THR A 212 8.27 -0.07 -12.68
C THR A 212 8.36 1.36 -12.17
N ASN A 213 7.35 2.17 -12.50
CA ASN A 213 7.21 3.54 -12.01
C ASN A 213 5.79 3.72 -11.50
N TRP A 214 5.60 4.50 -10.42
CA TRP A 214 4.27 4.91 -10.00
C TRP A 214 4.29 6.25 -9.28
N TYR A 215 3.16 6.94 -9.38
CA TYR A 215 2.71 7.89 -8.37
C TYR A 215 1.66 7.21 -7.52
N TRP A 216 1.66 7.53 -6.23
CA TRP A 216 0.67 6.99 -5.30
C TRP A 216 0.25 8.06 -4.30
N ALA A 217 -1.01 8.03 -3.89
CA ALA A 217 -1.55 8.83 -2.81
C ALA A 217 -2.54 8.01 -2.01
N ALA A 218 -2.40 8.03 -0.69
CA ALA A 218 -3.39 7.41 0.18
C ALA A 218 -3.50 8.14 1.51
N PHE A 219 -4.73 8.20 2.03
CA PHE A 219 -5.03 8.82 3.32
C PHE A 219 -6.32 8.24 3.88
N GLY A 220 -6.55 8.48 5.16
CA GLY A 220 -7.76 8.11 5.89
C GLY A 220 -8.04 9.14 6.97
N ALA A 221 -9.31 9.46 7.20
CA ALA A 221 -9.72 10.39 8.24
C ALA A 221 -11.13 10.12 8.74
N ILE A 222 -11.38 10.56 9.99
CA ILE A 222 -12.73 10.68 10.56
C ILE A 222 -12.98 12.18 10.72
N LEU A 223 -13.93 12.71 9.94
CA LEU A 223 -14.25 14.14 9.92
C LEU A 223 -15.03 14.55 11.18
N PRO A 224 -15.11 15.87 11.51
CA PRO A 224 -15.83 16.35 12.70
C PRO A 224 -17.30 15.92 12.76
N ASN A 225 -17.96 15.78 11.61
CA ASN A 225 -19.34 15.28 11.50
C ASN A 225 -19.44 13.75 11.58
N ARG A 226 -18.38 13.06 12.00
CA ARG A 226 -18.22 11.60 12.11
C ARG A 226 -18.27 10.84 10.78
N THR A 227 -18.24 11.53 9.64
CA THR A 227 -18.07 10.86 8.34
C THR A 227 -16.65 10.33 8.24
N SER A 228 -16.48 9.03 7.99
CA SER A 228 -15.16 8.48 7.65
C SER A 228 -14.91 8.62 6.15
N ILE A 229 -13.70 9.04 5.80
CA ILE A 229 -13.23 9.14 4.43
C ILE A 229 -11.88 8.46 4.27
N GLY A 230 -11.61 7.95 3.08
CA GLY A 230 -10.29 7.45 2.74
C GLY A 230 -10.12 7.35 1.24
N ALA A 231 -8.87 7.22 0.81
CA ALA A 231 -8.55 7.14 -0.59
C ALA A 231 -7.29 6.34 -0.86
N ASN A 232 -7.25 5.80 -2.07
CA ASN A 232 -6.09 5.25 -2.72
C ASN A 232 -6.11 5.70 -4.18
N PHE A 233 -5.09 6.41 -4.60
CA PHE A 233 -4.90 6.80 -5.99
C PHE A 233 -3.50 6.39 -6.45
N ALA A 234 -3.40 5.89 -7.66
CA ALA A 234 -2.18 5.55 -8.34
C ALA A 234 -2.22 5.98 -9.81
N ALA A 235 -1.05 6.30 -10.34
CA ALA A 235 -0.83 6.59 -11.75
C ALA A 235 0.51 5.98 -12.20
N LEU A 236 0.66 5.77 -13.51
CA LEU A 236 1.84 5.17 -14.16
C LEU A 236 2.06 3.67 -13.87
N VAL A 237 1.16 3.04 -13.11
CA VAL A 237 1.16 1.60 -12.83
C VAL A 237 -0.26 1.05 -12.95
N ASN A 238 -0.41 -0.10 -13.63
CA ASN A 238 -1.66 -0.86 -13.73
C ASN A 238 -2.90 -0.02 -14.15
N GLU A 239 -2.74 1.01 -14.98
CA GLU A 239 -3.80 2.01 -15.24
C GLU A 239 -4.61 1.80 -16.53
N THR A 240 -4.11 0.98 -17.47
CA THR A 240 -4.70 0.87 -18.82
C THR A 240 -6.08 0.20 -18.83
N PHE A 241 -6.34 -0.73 -17.92
CA PHE A 241 -7.55 -1.56 -17.94
C PHE A 241 -8.42 -1.29 -16.72
N PHE A 242 -8.01 -1.77 -15.54
CA PHE A 242 -8.74 -1.56 -14.30
C PHE A 242 -7.93 -0.67 -13.37
N SER A 243 -8.37 0.56 -13.14
CA SER A 243 -7.62 1.47 -12.28
C SER A 243 -7.50 1.02 -10.82
N GLU A 244 -6.35 1.31 -10.22
CA GLU A 244 -6.12 1.20 -8.77
C GLU A 244 -6.62 2.43 -7.98
N ASN A 245 -7.62 3.13 -8.53
CA ASN A 245 -8.10 4.40 -8.02
C ASN A 245 -9.48 4.26 -7.37
N ALA A 246 -9.59 4.58 -6.09
CA ALA A 246 -10.86 4.65 -5.39
C ALA A 246 -10.80 5.58 -4.16
N PHE A 247 -11.97 6.09 -3.79
CA PHE A 247 -12.19 6.66 -2.46
C PHE A 247 -13.33 5.94 -1.75
N TRP A 248 -13.37 6.07 -0.44
CA TRP A 248 -14.42 5.55 0.42
C TRP A 248 -15.05 6.67 1.22
N ILE A 249 -16.38 6.67 1.32
CA ILE A 249 -17.14 7.50 2.25
C ILE A 249 -17.99 6.56 3.11
N ASN A 250 -17.78 6.54 4.43
CA ASN A 250 -18.45 5.62 5.34
C ASN A 250 -18.39 4.16 4.85
N ARG A 251 -17.19 3.71 4.45
CA ARG A 251 -16.90 2.36 3.88
C ARG A 251 -17.55 2.06 2.52
N LYS A 252 -18.32 2.97 1.94
CA LYS A 252 -18.81 2.82 0.55
C LYS A 252 -17.72 3.24 -0.44
N ARG A 253 -17.23 2.28 -1.22
CA ARG A 253 -16.22 2.50 -2.26
C ARG A 253 -16.82 3.14 -3.50
N LYS A 254 -16.19 4.20 -4.02
CA LYS A 254 -16.37 4.68 -5.39
C LYS A 254 -15.06 4.52 -6.15
N ARG A 255 -15.11 3.76 -7.24
CA ARG A 255 -13.98 3.63 -8.18
C ARG A 255 -13.87 4.89 -9.02
N ILE A 256 -12.64 5.26 -9.33
CA ILE A 256 -12.27 6.39 -10.19
C ILE A 256 -11.46 5.82 -11.35
N SER A 257 -11.62 6.35 -12.56
CA SER A 257 -10.89 5.87 -13.73
C SER A 257 -9.41 6.29 -13.66
N ARG A 258 -9.07 7.46 -14.14
CA ARG A 258 -7.71 8.01 -14.18
C ARG A 258 -7.60 9.18 -13.24
N VAL A 259 -6.46 9.29 -12.57
CA VAL A 259 -6.15 10.39 -11.67
C VAL A 259 -4.82 10.99 -12.10
N ILE A 260 -4.79 12.32 -12.27
CA ILE A 260 -3.60 13.09 -12.59
C ILE A 260 -2.93 13.49 -11.29
N PHE A 261 -1.60 13.37 -11.26
CA PHE A 261 -0.73 13.91 -10.23
C PHE A 261 0.07 15.04 -10.85
N ASP A 262 -0.35 16.28 -10.59
CA ASP A 262 0.30 17.48 -11.09
C ASP A 262 1.13 18.11 -9.96
N PHE A 263 2.45 18.05 -10.10
CA PHE A 263 3.40 18.60 -9.15
C PHE A 263 4.72 18.93 -9.82
N SER A 264 5.52 19.76 -9.16
CA SER A 264 6.84 20.15 -9.63
C SER A 264 7.84 19.00 -9.46
N GLN A 265 8.23 18.35 -10.55
CA GLN A 265 9.30 17.34 -10.53
C GLN A 265 10.65 17.92 -10.06
N LYS A 266 10.90 19.20 -10.34
CA LYS A 266 12.12 19.92 -9.89
C LYS A 266 12.14 20.12 -8.37
N ASP A 267 10.96 20.35 -7.80
CA ASP A 267 10.78 20.64 -6.38
C ASP A 267 9.46 20.03 -5.90
N PRO A 268 9.47 18.73 -5.55
CA PRO A 268 8.25 18.02 -5.17
C PRO A 268 7.83 18.27 -3.72
N THR A 269 8.48 19.19 -2.99
CA THR A 269 7.97 19.66 -1.70
C THR A 269 6.95 20.78 -1.86
N LYS A 270 6.78 21.32 -3.07
CA LYS A 270 5.66 22.22 -3.40
C LYS A 270 4.33 21.47 -3.42
N PRO A 271 3.18 22.15 -3.28
CA PRO A 271 1.89 21.50 -3.29
C PRO A 271 1.61 20.69 -4.57
N TRP A 272 0.95 19.55 -4.42
CA TRP A 272 0.54 18.67 -5.52
C TRP A 272 -0.95 18.84 -5.75
N LYS A 273 -1.38 18.85 -7.01
CA LYS A 273 -2.79 18.74 -7.40
C LYS A 273 -3.07 17.31 -7.83
N ILE A 274 -4.12 16.73 -7.26
CA ILE A 274 -4.54 15.36 -7.56
C ILE A 274 -6.01 15.40 -7.94
N TYR A 275 -6.32 15.09 -9.21
CA TYR A 275 -7.66 15.27 -9.75
C TYR A 275 -7.97 14.29 -10.88
N ASP A 276 -9.27 14.04 -11.12
CA ASP A 276 -9.76 13.28 -12.27
C ASP A 276 -10.46 14.17 -13.29
N GLU A 277 -10.63 13.65 -14.50
CA GLU A 277 -11.27 14.33 -15.63
C GLU A 277 -12.75 14.68 -15.35
N ASP A 278 -13.48 13.78 -14.68
CA ASP A 278 -14.90 13.94 -14.37
C ASP A 278 -15.16 14.82 -13.13
N GLY A 279 -14.11 15.24 -12.44
CA GLY A 279 -14.17 16.10 -11.25
C GLY A 279 -14.77 15.42 -10.01
N PHE A 280 -14.75 14.10 -9.93
CA PHE A 280 -15.10 13.35 -8.73
C PHE A 280 -14.09 13.51 -7.59
N VAL A 281 -12.84 13.84 -7.94
CA VAL A 281 -11.68 14.03 -7.08
C VAL A 281 -11.03 15.35 -7.48
N ASN A 282 -10.85 16.25 -6.52
CA ASN A 282 -10.03 17.44 -6.70
C ASN A 282 -9.39 17.79 -5.36
N LEU A 283 -8.11 17.44 -5.24
CA LEU A 283 -7.35 17.50 -4.01
C LEU A 283 -6.10 18.36 -4.21
N THR A 284 -5.71 19.02 -3.13
CA THR A 284 -4.37 19.59 -2.96
C THR A 284 -3.68 18.83 -1.85
N PHE A 285 -2.46 18.37 -2.11
CA PHE A 285 -1.58 17.82 -1.09
C PHE A 285 -0.47 18.83 -0.78
N ILE A 286 -0.23 19.10 0.50
CA ILE A 286 0.86 19.95 0.97
C ILE A 286 1.88 19.03 1.68
N PRO A 287 3.05 18.77 1.07
CA PRO A 287 4.11 18.01 1.70
C PRO A 287 4.64 18.72 2.95
N GLU A 288 4.86 17.97 4.04
CA GLU A 288 5.45 18.46 5.29
C GLU A 288 6.70 17.67 5.70
N GLY A 289 6.76 16.39 5.32
CA GLY A 289 7.89 15.51 5.60
C GLY A 289 8.21 14.61 4.42
N GLU A 290 9.40 14.04 4.40
CA GLU A 290 9.86 13.17 3.32
C GLU A 290 10.76 12.05 3.85
N ARG A 291 10.38 10.82 3.49
CA ARG A 291 11.28 9.66 3.50
C ARG A 291 11.74 9.37 2.08
N LYS A 292 13.04 9.14 1.90
CA LYS A 292 13.63 8.82 0.59
C LYS A 292 14.60 7.67 0.68
N ASP A 293 14.60 6.84 -0.37
CA ASP A 293 15.61 5.80 -0.58
C ASP A 293 16.12 5.89 -2.03
N LYS A 294 17.41 5.69 -2.22
CA LYS A 294 18.06 5.77 -3.53
C LYS A 294 19.14 4.70 -3.62
N MET A 295 19.02 3.85 -4.64
CA MET A 295 19.96 2.77 -4.91
C MET A 295 20.31 2.75 -6.39
N ASN A 296 21.57 2.51 -6.71
CA ASN A 296 22.06 2.37 -8.10
C ASN A 296 23.07 1.23 -8.16
N LEU A 297 22.58 0.01 -8.43
CA LEU A 297 23.38 -1.18 -8.65
C LEU A 297 23.41 -1.50 -10.15
N ILE A 298 24.30 -2.41 -10.56
CA ILE A 298 24.50 -2.78 -11.97
C ILE A 298 23.19 -3.30 -12.59
N VAL A 299 22.48 -4.18 -11.87
CA VAL A 299 21.27 -4.85 -12.37
C VAL A 299 19.97 -4.26 -11.84
N SER A 300 20.02 -3.41 -10.80
CA SER A 300 18.84 -2.83 -10.16
C SER A 300 19.03 -1.37 -9.77
N LYS A 301 17.96 -0.59 -9.88
CA LYS A 301 17.93 0.83 -9.51
C LYS A 301 16.67 1.12 -8.71
N LEU A 302 16.77 2.00 -7.74
CA LEU A 302 15.64 2.50 -6.96
C LEU A 302 15.78 4.00 -6.78
N TYR A 303 14.70 4.72 -7.07
CA TYR A 303 14.54 6.11 -6.69
C TYR A 303 13.14 6.26 -6.11
N PHE A 304 13.09 6.25 -4.79
CA PHE A 304 11.87 6.22 -3.99
C PHE A 304 11.81 7.47 -3.14
N ARG A 305 10.70 8.20 -3.20
CA ARG A 305 10.41 9.35 -2.35
C ARG A 305 8.96 9.29 -1.92
N GLN A 306 8.74 9.19 -0.62
CA GLN A 306 7.43 9.18 0.00
C GLN A 306 7.31 10.38 0.92
N PHE A 307 6.26 11.15 0.74
CA PHE A 307 5.99 12.38 1.45
C PHE A 307 4.86 12.15 2.43
N VAL A 308 5.02 12.72 3.62
CA VAL A 308 3.94 12.89 4.60
C VAL A 308 3.45 14.32 4.49
N GLY A 309 2.14 14.51 4.54
CA GLY A 309 1.57 15.85 4.45
C GLY A 309 0.05 15.83 4.55
N LYS A 310 -0.55 16.95 4.17
CA LYS A 310 -1.98 17.21 4.33
C LYS A 310 -2.71 17.27 3.02
N PHE A 311 -3.85 16.61 2.94
CA PHE A 311 -4.80 16.70 1.84
C PHE A 311 -5.96 17.62 2.21
N SER A 312 -6.32 18.48 1.26
CA SER A 312 -7.51 19.32 1.31
C SER A 312 -8.23 19.26 -0.03
N GLY A 313 -9.56 19.15 -0.02
CA GLY A 313 -10.32 19.04 -1.26
C GLY A 313 -11.71 18.46 -1.08
N LYS A 314 -12.21 17.82 -2.14
CA LYS A 314 -13.56 17.25 -2.17
C LYS A 314 -13.62 15.92 -2.91
N PHE A 315 -14.51 15.06 -2.41
CA PHE A 315 -15.03 13.89 -3.12
C PHE A 315 -16.46 14.14 -3.56
N ARG A 316 -16.77 13.76 -4.81
CA ARG A 316 -18.12 13.78 -5.34
C ARG A 316 -18.57 12.38 -5.70
N SER A 317 -19.78 12.03 -5.28
CA SER A 317 -20.47 10.81 -5.67
C SER A 317 -21.93 11.14 -5.98
N ALA A 318 -22.66 10.20 -6.59
CA ALA A 318 -24.09 10.38 -6.86
C ALA A 318 -24.89 10.59 -5.57
N GLU A 319 -24.46 9.95 -4.46
CA GLU A 319 -25.17 10.00 -3.18
C GLU A 319 -24.75 11.17 -2.29
N LYS A 320 -23.45 11.52 -2.29
CA LYS A 320 -22.89 12.47 -1.32
C LYS A 320 -21.65 13.17 -1.85
N ASN A 321 -21.58 14.48 -1.63
CA ASN A 321 -20.36 15.27 -1.75
C ASN A 321 -19.76 15.49 -0.36
N VAL A 322 -18.46 15.29 -0.22
CA VAL A 322 -17.75 15.49 1.05
C VAL A 322 -16.55 16.38 0.79
N SER A 323 -16.49 17.51 1.50
CA SER A 323 -15.32 18.38 1.53
C SER A 323 -14.58 18.18 2.84
N PHE A 324 -13.27 18.30 2.79
CA PHE A 324 -12.39 18.12 3.94
C PHE A 324 -11.13 18.96 3.77
N SER A 325 -10.49 19.29 4.88
CA SER A 325 -9.25 20.04 4.93
C SER A 325 -8.28 19.39 5.91
N ASP A 326 -7.00 19.52 5.59
CA ASP A 326 -5.88 19.21 6.48
C ASP A 326 -5.88 17.78 7.01
N VAL A 327 -6.30 16.82 6.18
CA VAL A 327 -6.26 15.40 6.54
C VAL A 327 -4.90 14.80 6.19
N TYR A 328 -4.23 14.17 7.15
CA TYR A 328 -2.91 13.60 6.92
C TYR A 328 -2.94 12.36 6.04
N GLY A 329 -1.85 12.15 5.30
CA GLY A 329 -1.60 10.92 4.59
C GLY A 329 -0.28 10.94 3.85
N PHE A 330 -0.22 10.15 2.79
CA PHE A 330 0.99 9.87 2.04
C PHE A 330 0.81 10.24 0.58
N THR A 331 1.85 10.80 -0.03
CA THR A 331 2.07 10.70 -1.47
C THR A 331 3.41 10.05 -1.73
N GLU A 332 3.57 9.43 -2.88
CA GLU A 332 4.79 8.78 -3.26
C GLU A 332 5.05 8.99 -4.73
N PHE A 333 6.32 9.12 -5.08
CA PHE A 333 6.75 8.73 -6.39
C PHE A 333 7.88 7.70 -6.30
N HIS A 334 7.77 6.71 -7.17
CA HIS A 334 8.66 5.57 -7.19
C HIS A 334 9.13 5.31 -8.61
N ARG A 335 10.41 5.00 -8.75
CA ARG A 335 11.02 4.52 -9.98
C ARG A 335 11.98 3.40 -9.65
N SER A 336 11.83 2.26 -10.31
CA SER A 336 12.71 1.11 -10.11
C SER A 336 13.02 0.36 -11.37
N ILE A 337 14.22 -0.22 -11.40
CA ILE A 337 14.62 -1.29 -12.31
C ILE A 337 14.96 -2.50 -11.43
N TRP A 338 14.28 -3.63 -11.64
CA TRP A 338 14.40 -4.82 -10.76
C TRP A 338 15.46 -5.83 -11.16
#